data_AF-A0A357CG87-F1
#
_entry.id   AF-A0A357CG87-F1
#
_cell.length_a   1.000
_cell.length_b   1.000
_cell.length_c   1.000
_cell.angle_alpha   90.00
_cell.angle_beta   90.00
_cell.angle_gamma   90.00
#
_symmetry.space_group_name_H-M   'P 1'
#
loop_
_entity.id
_entity.type
_entity.pdbx_description
1 polymer ?
#
loop_
_entity_poly.entity_id
_entity_poly.type
_entity_poly.pdbx_seq_one_letter_code
_entity_poly.pdbx_strand_id
1 'polypeptide(L)' 'LRADIDYGQTEAHTTYGIIGVKVWIFKGEIMEHDPMAQETKALEAQEGGRSQGRREPSPAQA' A
#
# COMPACT_ATOMS: atom_id res chain seq x y z
N LEU A 1 23.46 9.72 2.83
CA LEU A 1 22.46 9.17 1.88
C LEU A 1 21.72 8.04 2.60
N ARG A 2 20.66 8.36 3.36
CA ARG A 2 19.93 7.39 4.21
C ARG A 2 18.42 7.43 4.01
N ALA A 3 17.93 8.28 3.12
CA ALA A 3 16.51 8.38 2.81
C ALA A 3 16.11 7.22 1.89
N ASP A 4 15.01 6.54 2.22
CA ASP A 4 14.32 5.61 1.32
C ASP A 4 13.35 6.43 0.45
N ILE A 5 13.68 6.56 -0.84
CA ILE A 5 12.90 7.34 -1.81
C ILE A 5 12.59 6.45 -2.99
N ASP A 6 11.32 6.22 -3.25
CA ASP A 6 10.88 5.62 -4.51
C ASP A 6 10.60 6.69 -5.53
N TYR A 7 11.08 6.41 -6.73
CA TYR A 7 10.84 7.24 -7.89
C TYR A 7 10.04 6.46 -8.91
N GLY A 8 8.97 7.08 -9.40
CA GLY A 8 8.16 6.57 -10.49
C GLY A 8 7.97 7.66 -11.54
N GLN A 9 8.02 7.28 -12.81
CA GLN A 9 7.61 8.13 -13.91
C GLN A 9 6.61 7.37 -14.79
N THR A 10 5.60 8.09 -15.27
CA THR A 10 4.64 7.59 -16.26
C THR A 10 4.20 8.73 -17.18
N GLU A 11 3.54 8.37 -18.26
CA GLU A 11 3.02 9.29 -19.27
C GLU A 11 1.52 9.10 -19.40
N ALA A 12 0.77 10.20 -19.36
CA ALA A 12 -0.67 10.20 -19.60
C ALA A 12 -0.94 10.65 -21.04
N HIS A 13 -1.53 9.77 -21.84
CA HIS A 13 -1.97 10.08 -23.20
C HIS A 13 -3.36 10.73 -23.15
N THR A 14 -3.42 12.01 -23.49
CA THR A 14 -4.67 12.78 -23.53
C THR A 14 -4.98 13.22 -24.96
N THR A 15 -6.21 13.69 -25.19
CA THR A 15 -6.68 14.20 -26.48
C THR A 15 -5.85 15.38 -27.00
N TYR A 16 -5.19 16.12 -26.11
CA TYR A 16 -4.38 17.29 -26.44
C TYR A 16 -2.87 17.03 -26.42
N GLY A 17 -2.45 15.78 -26.19
CA GLY A 17 -1.04 15.38 -26.17
C GLY A 17 -0.66 14.54 -24.95
N ILE A 18 0.64 14.44 -24.72
CA ILE A 18 1.22 13.60 -23.65
C ILE A 18 1.60 14.47 -22.45
N ILE A 19 1.14 14.08 -21.27
CA ILE A 19 1.51 14.72 -20.00
C ILE A 19 2.44 13.77 -19.24
N GLY A 20 3.66 14.22 -18.98
CA GLY A 20 4.61 13.48 -18.14
C GLY A 20 4.29 13.65 -16.66
N VAL A 21 4.20 12.54 -15.91
CA VAL A 21 3.99 12.53 -14.47
C VAL A 21 5.22 11.92 -13.80
N LYS A 22 5.82 12.67 -12.87
CA LYS A 22 6.95 12.21 -12.06
C LYS A 22 6.54 12.25 -10.59
N VAL A 23 6.78 11.16 -9.89
CA VAL A 23 6.41 10.99 -8.49
C VAL A 23 7.64 10.57 -7.70
N TRP A 24 7.83 11.24 -6.56
CA TRP A 24 8.81 10.87 -5.55
C TRP A 24 8.04 10.58 -4.26
N ILE A 25 8.21 9.37 -3.72
CA ILE A 25 7.61 8.95 -2.47
C ILE A 25 8.73 8.82 -1.45
N PHE A 26 8.72 9.69 -0.44
CA PHE A 26 9.60 9.54 0.71
C PHE A 26 9.00 8.50 1.67
N LYS A 27 9.66 7.34 1.79
CA LYS A 27 9.22 6.24 2.66
C LYS A 27 9.78 6.31 4.08
N GLY A 28 10.65 7.29 4.35
CA GLY A 28 11.32 7.46 5.63
C GLY A 28 12.85 7.38 5.49
N GLU A 29 13.53 7.23 6.60
CA GLU A 29 14.96 6.93 6.62
C GLU A 29 15.18 5.42 6.76
N ILE A 30 16.20 4.88 6.10
CA ILE A 30 16.70 3.51 6.28
C ILE A 30 17.31 3.44 7.69
N MET A 31 16.46 3.19 8.68
CA MET A 31 16.87 2.84 10.04
C MET A 31 16.97 1.32 10.12
N GLU A 32 18.06 0.74 9.60
CA GLU A 32 18.39 -0.69 9.75
C GLU A 32 18.55 -1.15 11.22
N HIS A 33 18.26 -0.30 12.23
CA HIS A 33 18.47 -0.62 13.64
C HIS A 33 17.44 -0.07 14.64
N ASP A 34 16.25 0.38 14.22
CA ASP A 34 15.24 0.85 15.19
C ASP A 34 14.03 -0.11 15.27
N PRO A 35 13.88 -0.89 16.37
CA PRO A 35 12.85 -1.93 16.50
C PRO A 35 11.42 -1.37 16.56
N MET A 36 11.23 -0.06 16.72
CA MET A 36 9.89 0.57 16.81
C MET A 36 9.21 0.79 15.46
N ALA A 37 9.92 0.77 14.32
CA ALA A 37 9.32 1.00 13.01
C ALA A 37 8.60 -0.24 12.43
N GLN A 38 8.94 -1.44 12.92
CA GLN A 38 8.27 -2.67 12.51
C GLN A 38 6.90 -2.85 13.17
N GLU A 39 6.68 -2.24 14.34
CA GLU A 39 5.47 -2.42 15.13
C GLU A 39 4.26 -1.74 14.46
N THR A 40 4.41 -0.53 13.92
CA THR A 40 3.34 0.17 13.19
C THR A 40 2.93 -0.55 11.91
N LYS A 41 3.90 -1.04 11.13
CA LYS A 41 3.64 -1.73 9.85
C LYS A 41 2.98 -3.10 10.05
N ALA A 42 3.30 -3.78 11.16
CA ALA A 42 2.70 -5.06 11.54
C ALA A 42 1.28 -4.91 12.11
N LEU A 43 0.95 -3.76 12.73
CA LEU A 43 -0.39 -3.44 13.21
C LEU A 43 -1.33 -3.08 12.05
N GLU A 44 -0.90 -2.25 11.09
CA GLU A 44 -1.70 -1.87 9.92
C GLU A 44 -2.01 -3.06 9.01
N ALA A 45 -1.08 -4.01 8.86
CA ALA A 45 -1.30 -5.23 8.08
C ALA A 45 -2.34 -6.19 8.70
N GLN A 46 -2.56 -6.11 10.03
CA GLN A 46 -3.51 -6.98 10.74
C GLN A 46 -4.95 -6.45 10.71
N GLU A 47 -5.16 -5.14 10.51
CA GLU A 47 -6.50 -4.55 10.48
C GLU A 47 -7.26 -4.79 9.15
N GLY A 48 -6.56 -5.04 8.04
CA GLY A 48 -7.17 -5.31 6.73
C GLY A 48 -7.83 -6.69 6.55
N GLY A 49 -7.68 -7.61 7.50
CA GLY A 49 -8.06 -9.03 7.34
C GLY A 49 -9.36 -9.49 8.02
N ARG A 50 -10.10 -8.62 8.73
CA ARG A 50 -11.22 -9.04 9.62
C ARG A 50 -12.63 -8.80 9.08
N SER A 51 -12.82 -8.47 7.80
CA SER A 51 -14.15 -8.13 7.24
C SER A 51 -14.65 -9.07 6.13
N GLN A 52 -14.23 -10.33 6.11
CA GLN A 52 -14.84 -11.31 5.19
C GLN A 52 -15.01 -12.69 5.84
N GLY A 53 -15.99 -12.80 6.73
CA GLY A 53 -16.28 -14.07 7.38
C GLY A 53 -17.63 -14.13 8.08
N ARG A 54 -18.75 -13.85 7.38
CA ARG A 54 -20.06 -14.45 7.72
C ARG A 54 -21.12 -14.23 6.64
N ARG A 55 -21.28 -15.20 5.73
CA ARG A 55 -22.58 -15.54 5.13
C ARG A 55 -22.64 -17.06 5.00
N GLU A 56 -23.24 -17.71 6.00
CA GLU A 56 -23.60 -19.12 5.93
C GLU A 56 -24.69 -19.32 4.86
N PRO A 57 -24.57 -20.26 3.90
CA PRO A 57 -25.74 -20.74 3.18
C PRO A 57 -26.50 -21.74 4.07
N SER A 58 -27.76 -21.46 4.36
CA SER A 58 -28.67 -22.39 5.05
C SER A 58 -28.90 -23.64 4.18
N PRO A 59 -28.85 -24.86 4.74
CA PRO A 59 -29.23 -26.05 4.00
C PRO A 59 -30.75 -26.03 3.79
N ALA A 60 -31.17 -26.01 2.51
CA ALA A 60 -32.56 -26.25 2.14
C ALA A 60 -32.94 -27.66 2.58
N GLN A 61 -33.86 -27.76 3.53
CA GLN A 61 -34.50 -29.00 3.94
C GLN A 61 -35.77 -29.20 3.10
N ALA A 62 -35.95 -30.46 2.65
CA ALA A 62 -37.15 -31.09 2.05
C ALA A 62 -37.48 -30.76 0.59
#